data_AF-A0A962YZB9-F1
#
_entry.id   AF-A0A962YZB9-F1
#
_cell.length_a   1.000
_cell.length_b   1.000
_cell.length_c   1.000
_cell.angle_alpha   90.00
_cell.angle_beta   90.00
_cell.angle_gamma   90.00
#
_symmetry.space_group_name_H-M   'P 1'
#
loop_
_entity.id
_entity.type
_entity.pdbx_description
1 polymer ?
#
loop_
_entity_poly.entity_id
_entity_poly.type
_entity_poly.pdbx_seq_one_letter_code
_entity_poly.pdbx_strand_id
1 'polypeptide(L)'
;YPHCPLQKLRITACNLQGVGQVFKELLANNRSLVELDLSCNSFTLEDLKHIVQGVQRNNTLQKIDITSQPFYVTQQLAPYPDISTSPKPVQQLMTALEKKLADNRQSADANKSAGHHKSSV
;
A
#
# COMPACT_ATOMS: atom_id res chain seq x y z
N TYR A 1 19.77 -18.92 -13.12
CA TYR A 1 19.75 -18.32 -11.77
C TYR A 1 18.32 -18.27 -11.29
N PRO A 2 17.96 -18.82 -10.11
CA PRO A 2 16.63 -18.61 -9.58
C PRO A 2 16.52 -17.13 -9.22
N HIS A 3 15.76 -16.38 -10.02
CA HIS A 3 15.45 -15.00 -9.71
C HIS A 3 14.42 -15.02 -8.58
N CYS A 4 14.88 -14.91 -7.34
CA CYS A 4 13.98 -14.68 -6.21
C CYS A 4 13.34 -13.30 -6.41
N PRO A 5 12.04 -13.22 -6.72
CA PRO A 5 11.43 -11.95 -7.04
C PRO A 5 11.31 -11.12 -5.76
N LEU A 6 11.46 -9.79 -5.87
CA LEU A 6 11.49 -8.90 -4.72
C LEU A 6 10.14 -8.93 -3.98
N GLN A 7 10.16 -9.24 -2.68
CA GLN A 7 8.94 -9.34 -1.85
C GLN A 7 8.76 -8.16 -0.89
N LYS A 8 9.85 -7.51 -0.50
CA LYS A 8 9.83 -6.40 0.45
C LYS A 8 10.60 -5.23 -0.15
N LEU A 9 9.98 -4.07 -0.20
CA LEU A 9 10.59 -2.84 -0.70
C LEU A 9 10.35 -1.72 0.31
N ARG A 10 11.40 -0.99 0.64
CA ARG A 10 11.31 0.20 1.49
C ARG A 10 11.90 1.39 0.76
N ILE A 11 11.11 2.45 0.66
CA ILE A 11 11.46 3.73 0.05
C ILE A 11 11.00 4.80 1.03
N THR A 12 11.81 5.08 2.05
CA THR A 12 11.47 6.02 3.13
C THR A 12 12.38 7.24 3.07
N ALA A 13 11.87 8.40 3.49
CA ALA A 13 12.63 9.66 3.50
C ALA A 13 13.23 10.04 2.14
N CYS A 14 12.59 9.65 1.03
CA CYS A 14 13.04 9.95 -0.34
C CYS A 14 12.41 11.22 -0.92
N ASN A 15 11.62 11.95 -0.11
CA ASN A 15 10.95 13.19 -0.51
C ASN A 15 10.12 13.05 -1.81
N LEU A 16 9.49 11.88 -2.00
CA LEU A 16 8.72 11.59 -3.20
C LEU A 16 7.40 12.37 -3.21
N GLN A 17 7.17 13.14 -4.27
CA GLN A 17 5.96 13.93 -4.50
C GLN A 17 5.61 13.91 -6.00
N GLY A 18 4.33 13.83 -6.36
CA GLY A 18 3.89 13.84 -7.76
C GLY A 18 4.20 12.56 -8.54
N VAL A 19 4.58 11.48 -7.86
CA VAL A 19 4.94 10.19 -8.46
C VAL A 19 3.86 9.12 -8.25
N GLY A 20 2.67 9.50 -7.79
CA GLY A 20 1.59 8.55 -7.50
C GLY A 20 1.19 7.67 -8.68
N GLN A 21 1.20 8.22 -9.90
CA GLN A 21 0.92 7.45 -11.12
C GLN A 21 1.95 6.34 -11.36
N VAL A 22 3.23 6.58 -11.06
CA VAL A 22 4.29 5.57 -11.15
C VAL A 22 4.01 4.43 -10.17
N PHE A 23 3.65 4.75 -8.93
CA PHE A 23 3.30 3.73 -7.94
C PHE A 23 2.03 2.98 -8.30
N LYS A 24 1.03 3.64 -8.89
CA LYS A 24 -0.18 2.99 -9.39
C LYS A 24 0.17 1.91 -10.40
N GLU A 25 1.01 2.23 -11.39
CA GLU A 25 1.42 1.28 -12.44
C GLU A 25 2.30 0.17 -11.88
N LEU A 26 3.26 0.51 -11.02
CA LEU A 26 4.10 -0.47 -10.33
C LEU A 26 3.25 -1.47 -9.54
N LEU A 27 2.34 -0.98 -8.71
CA LEU A 27 1.47 -1.82 -7.88
C LEU A 27 0.50 -2.64 -8.72
N ALA A 28 -0.10 -2.05 -9.76
CA ALA A 28 -1.05 -2.75 -10.61
C ALA A 28 -0.41 -3.92 -11.39
N ASN A 29 0.90 -3.86 -11.70
CA ASN A 29 1.60 -4.87 -12.48
C ASN A 29 2.49 -5.81 -11.63
N ASN A 30 2.92 -5.39 -10.45
CA ASN A 30 3.76 -6.22 -9.60
C ASN A 30 2.96 -7.38 -9.00
N ARG A 31 3.55 -8.59 -9.01
CA ARG A 31 2.96 -9.83 -8.47
C ARG A 31 3.88 -10.54 -7.48
N SER A 32 4.92 -9.86 -7.00
CA SER A 32 5.91 -10.43 -6.07
C SER A 32 5.96 -9.71 -4.74
N LEU A 33 5.73 -8.40 -4.74
CA LEU A 33 5.74 -7.57 -3.54
C LEU A 33 4.59 -7.96 -2.61
N VAL A 34 4.95 -8.14 -1.34
CA VAL A 34 4.10 -8.48 -0.21
C VAL A 34 4.09 -7.34 0.80
N GLU A 35 5.23 -6.67 0.99
CA GLU A 35 5.37 -5.53 1.90
C GLU A 35 6.01 -4.33 1.17
N LEU A 36 5.38 -3.17 1.31
CA LEU A 36 5.87 -1.91 0.76
C LEU A 36 5.87 -0.82 1.83
N ASP A 37 7.02 -0.21 2.08
CA ASP A 37 7.13 0.92 3.00
C ASP A 37 7.44 2.19 2.20
N LEU A 38 6.49 3.13 2.22
CA LEU A 38 6.60 4.46 1.62
C LEU A 38 6.41 5.57 2.67
N SER A 39 6.63 5.25 3.95
CA SER A 39 6.53 6.23 5.03
C SER A 39 7.56 7.36 4.88
N CYS A 40 7.30 8.50 5.51
CA CYS A 40 8.21 9.65 5.49
C CYS A 40 8.55 10.17 4.06
N ASN A 41 7.61 10.07 3.12
CA ASN A 41 7.72 10.75 1.81
C ASN A 41 6.84 12.00 1.80
N SER A 42 6.72 12.68 0.66
CA SER A 42 5.97 13.93 0.51
C SER A 42 4.74 13.76 -0.40
N PHE A 43 4.02 12.64 -0.29
CA PHE A 43 2.88 12.34 -1.14
C PHE A 43 1.74 13.32 -0.92
N THR A 44 1.23 13.86 -2.03
CA THR A 44 0.01 14.66 -2.04
C THR A 44 -1.24 13.77 -1.92
N LEU A 45 -2.40 14.39 -1.68
CA LEU A 45 -3.68 13.68 -1.74
C LEU A 45 -3.89 12.99 -3.09
N GLU A 46 -3.45 13.61 -4.18
CA GLU A 46 -3.54 13.04 -5.52
C GLU A 46 -2.64 11.81 -5.65
N ASP A 47 -1.42 11.86 -5.12
CA ASP A 47 -0.52 10.70 -5.10
C ASP A 47 -1.15 9.53 -4.35
N LEU A 48 -1.73 9.79 -3.17
CA LEU A 48 -2.40 8.76 -2.37
C LEU A 48 -3.58 8.12 -3.12
N LYS A 49 -4.38 8.91 -3.86
CA LYS A 49 -5.47 8.36 -4.69
C LYS A 49 -4.93 7.38 -5.73
N HIS A 50 -3.83 7.73 -6.41
CA HIS A 50 -3.21 6.86 -7.40
C HIS A 50 -2.66 5.58 -6.75
N ILE A 51 -1.98 5.69 -5.61
CA ILE A 51 -1.47 4.54 -4.85
C ILE A 51 -2.62 3.59 -4.49
N VAL A 52 -3.72 4.10 -3.93
CA VAL A 52 -4.89 3.29 -3.58
C VAL A 52 -5.45 2.58 -4.81
N GLN A 53 -5.60 3.26 -5.94
CA GLN A 53 -6.05 2.64 -7.20
C GLN A 53 -5.12 1.51 -7.66
N GLY A 54 -3.80 1.67 -7.49
CA GLY A 54 -2.82 0.62 -7.76
C GLY A 54 -2.99 -0.60 -6.87
N VAL A 55 -3.15 -0.38 -5.55
CA VAL A 55 -3.40 -1.45 -4.56
C VAL A 55 -4.69 -2.21 -4.87
N GLN A 56 -5.75 -1.52 -5.31
CA GLN A 56 -7.01 -2.19 -5.69
C GLN A 56 -6.84 -3.22 -6.82
N ARG A 57 -5.82 -3.05 -7.67
CA ARG A 57 -5.48 -3.97 -8.77
C ARG A 57 -4.39 -4.98 -8.39
N ASN A 58 -3.85 -4.91 -7.19
CA ASN A 58 -2.81 -5.80 -6.69
C ASN A 58 -3.40 -6.88 -5.78
N ASN A 59 -3.00 -8.14 -5.98
CA ASN A 59 -3.51 -9.29 -5.22
C ASN A 59 -2.43 -9.98 -4.38
N THR A 60 -1.21 -9.43 -4.30
CA THR A 60 -0.07 -10.03 -3.58
C THR A 60 0.39 -9.18 -2.40
N LEU A 61 0.20 -7.87 -2.48
CA LEU A 61 0.59 -6.91 -1.45
C LEU A 61 -0.33 -7.08 -0.24
N GLN A 62 0.28 -7.26 0.93
CA GLN A 62 -0.41 -7.52 2.19
C GLN A 62 -0.18 -6.41 3.22
N LYS A 63 0.89 -5.63 3.05
CA LYS A 63 1.21 -4.49 3.92
C LYS A 63 1.71 -3.33 3.08
N ILE A 64 1.17 -2.15 3.36
CA ILE A 64 1.71 -0.89 2.86
C ILE A 64 1.77 0.12 3.99
N ASP A 65 2.87 0.87 4.06
CA ASP A 65 3.00 2.02 4.95
C ASP A 65 3.10 3.29 4.10
N ILE A 66 2.19 4.24 4.34
CA ILE A 66 2.16 5.57 3.72
C ILE A 66 2.01 6.65 4.79
N THR A 67 2.33 6.33 6.04
CA THR A 67 2.23 7.25 7.17
C THR A 67 3.31 8.32 7.09
N SER A 68 3.22 9.31 7.99
CA SER A 68 4.25 10.33 8.17
C SER A 68 4.57 11.12 6.90
N GLN A 69 3.55 11.36 6.06
CA GLN A 69 3.69 12.36 5.00
C GLN A 69 3.69 13.74 5.67
N PRO A 70 4.54 14.69 5.25
CA PRO A 70 4.32 16.10 5.50
C PRO A 70 3.06 16.44 4.70
N PHE A 71 1.88 16.16 5.27
CA PHE A 71 0.64 16.61 4.71
C PHE A 71 0.77 18.13 4.62
N TYR A 72 1.02 18.64 3.41
CA TYR A 72 0.94 20.05 3.12
C TYR A 72 -0.52 20.43 3.23
N VAL A 73 -0.88 20.81 4.44
CA VAL A 73 -2.13 21.47 4.76
C VAL A 73 -2.19 22.72 3.90
N THR A 74 -3.08 22.69 2.91
CA THR A 74 -3.54 23.89 2.24
C THR A 74 -4.15 24.82 3.29
N GLN A 75 -3.40 25.85 3.68
CA GLN A 75 -3.85 27.06 4.38
C GLN A 75 -4.76 26.94 5.64
N GLN A 76 -4.71 25.85 6.41
CA GLN A 76 -5.40 25.78 7.71
C GLN A 76 -4.61 24.99 8.77
N LEU A 77 -3.59 25.63 9.34
CA LEU A 77 -3.00 25.42 10.68
C LEU A 77 -3.26 24.07 11.38
N ALA A 78 -2.54 23.02 11.00
CA ALA A 78 -1.85 22.06 11.87
C ALA A 78 -1.61 20.72 11.14
N PRO A 79 -0.42 20.11 11.23
CA PRO A 79 -0.24 18.74 10.79
C PRO A 79 -1.21 17.84 11.57
N TYR A 80 -2.04 17.08 10.86
CA TYR A 80 -2.93 16.10 11.48
C TYR A 80 -2.07 14.98 12.09
N PRO A 81 -2.03 14.83 13.42
CA PRO A 81 -1.17 13.84 14.08
C PRO A 81 -1.65 12.40 13.86
N ASP A 82 -2.90 12.23 13.40
CA ASP A 82 -3.55 10.94 13.21
C ASP A 82 -4.51 10.96 12.01
N ILE A 83 -4.63 9.83 11.29
CA ILE A 83 -5.56 9.59 10.18
C ILE A 83 -7.01 9.84 10.63
N SER A 84 -7.34 9.57 11.91
CA SER A 84 -8.66 9.85 12.50
C SER A 84 -9.07 11.33 12.42
N THR A 85 -8.08 12.22 12.37
CA THR A 85 -8.27 13.67 12.29
C THR A 85 -8.24 14.21 10.85
N SER A 86 -7.95 13.35 9.87
CA SER A 86 -7.90 13.72 8.45
C SER A 86 -9.30 13.97 7.84
N PRO A 87 -9.41 14.71 6.72
CA PRO A 87 -10.68 14.90 6.03
C PRO A 87 -11.34 13.56 5.61
N LYS A 88 -12.68 13.49 5.61
CA LYS A 88 -13.45 12.29 5.23
C LYS A 88 -12.95 11.57 3.95
N PRO A 89 -12.58 12.27 2.87
CA PRO A 89 -12.06 11.59 1.67
C PRO A 89 -10.76 10.80 1.92
N VAL A 90 -9.88 11.30 2.79
CA VAL A 90 -8.64 10.60 3.16
C VAL A 90 -8.99 9.36 3.97
N GLN A 91 -9.87 9.48 4.96
CA GLN A 91 -10.31 8.35 5.77
C GLN A 91 -10.88 7.22 4.90
N GLN A 92 -11.77 7.55 3.96
CA GLN A 92 -12.37 6.58 3.03
C GLN A 92 -11.32 5.87 2.17
N LEU A 93 -10.31 6.60 1.67
CA LEU A 93 -9.20 6.03 0.91
C LEU A 93 -8.39 5.05 1.75
N MET A 94 -8.08 5.39 3.00
CA MET A 94 -7.33 4.53 3.91
C MET A 94 -8.13 3.27 4.26
N THR A 95 -9.42 3.40 4.58
CA THR A 95 -10.30 2.24 4.82
C THR A 95 -10.37 1.32 3.61
N ALA A 96 -10.50 1.86 2.39
CA ALA A 96 -10.53 1.05 1.17
C ALA A 96 -9.21 0.31 0.93
N LEU A 97 -8.09 0.95 1.24
CA LEU A 97 -6.75 0.36 1.17
C LEU A 97 -6.59 -0.77 2.19
N GLU A 98 -6.94 -0.54 3.45
CA GLU A 98 -6.84 -1.55 4.51
C GLU A 98 -7.72 -2.77 4.22
N LYS A 99 -8.95 -2.54 3.76
CA LYS A 99 -9.87 -3.61 3.34
C LYS A 99 -9.23 -4.47 2.25
N LYS A 100 -8.71 -3.84 1.19
CA LYS A 100 -8.09 -4.57 0.08
C LYS A 100 -6.87 -5.40 0.52
N LEU A 101 -6.05 -4.86 1.42
CA LEU A 101 -4.90 -5.58 1.97
C LEU A 101 -5.35 -6.78 2.83
N ALA A 102 -6.47 -6.67 3.54
CA ALA A 102 -7.05 -7.78 4.29
C ALA A 102 -7.51 -8.91 3.36
N ASP A 103 -8.18 -8.59 2.26
CA ASP A 103 -8.61 -9.56 1.25
C ASP A 103 -7.41 -10.33 0.65
N ASN A 104 -6.30 -9.63 0.40
CA ASN A 104 -5.06 -10.25 -0.10
C ASN A 104 -4.43 -11.20 0.94
N ARG A 105 -4.45 -10.85 2.23
CA ARG A 105 -3.97 -11.73 3.32
C ARG A 105 -4.80 -13.01 3.43
N GLN A 106 -6.13 -12.86 3.43
CA GLN A 106 -7.05 -14.02 3.49
C GLN A 106 -6.85 -14.96 2.29
N SER A 107 -6.68 -14.40 1.09
CA SER A 107 -6.41 -15.17 -0.12
C SER A 107 -5.08 -15.94 -0.04
N ALA A 108 -4.05 -15.35 0.58
CA ALA A 108 -2.76 -16.00 0.78
C ALA A 108 -2.84 -17.15 1.79
N ASP A 109 -3.58 -16.98 2.88
CA ASP A 109 -3.74 -18.02 3.91
C ASP A 109 -4.60 -19.20 3.42
N ALA A 110 -5.66 -18.94 2.64
CA ALA A 110 -6.47 -19.97 1.99
C ALA A 110 -5.63 -20.86 1.05
N ASN A 111 -4.65 -20.29 0.34
CA ASN A 111 -3.75 -21.06 -0.52
C ASN A 111 -2.75 -21.94 0.27
N LYS A 112 -2.35 -21.52 1.49
CA LYS A 112 -1.45 -22.32 2.35
C LYS A 112 -2.16 -23.53 2.97
N SER A 113 -3.44 -23.39 3.34
CA SER A 113 -4.22 -24.48 3.94
C SER A 113 -4.61 -25.56 2.92
N ALA A 114 -4.90 -25.19 1.67
CA ALA A 114 -5.19 -26.15 0.60
C ALA A 114 -3.97 -27.02 0.21
N GLY A 115 -2.75 -26.52 0.41
CA GLY A 115 -1.51 -27.26 0.12
C GLY A 115 -1.19 -28.40 1.08
N HIS A 116 -1.70 -28.37 2.32
CA HIS A 116 -1.41 -29.39 3.34
C HIS A 116 -2.28 -30.66 3.22
N HIS A 117 -3.29 -30.70 2.34
CA HIS A 117 -4.20 -31.84 2.18
C HIS A 117 -3.87 -32.80 1.02
N LYS A 118 -2.73 -32.65 0.33
CA LYS A 118 -2.35 -33.51 -0.82
C LYS A 118 -1.16 -34.46 -0.59
N SER A 119 -0.66 -34.58 0.64
CA SER A 119 0.34 -35.62 0.99
C SER A 119 -0.24 -36.58 2.03
N SER A 120 -1.14 -37.45 1.59
CA SER A 120 -1.37 -38.74 2.22
C SER A 120 -1.85 -39.70 1.13
N VAL A 121 -0.88 -40.32 0.46
CA VAL A 121 -1.07 -41.60 -0.23
C VAL A 121 -0.32 -42.63 0.60
#